data_AF-A0A926XJ87-F1
#
_entry.id   AF-A0A926XJ87-F1
#
_cell.length_a   1.000
_cell.length_b   1.000
_cell.length_c   1.000
_cell.angle_alpha   90.00
_cell.angle_beta   90.00
_cell.angle_gamma   90.00
#
_symmetry.space_group_name_H-M   'P 1'
#
loop_
_entity.id
_entity.type
_entity.pdbx_description
1 polymer ?
#
loop_
_entity_poly.entity_id
_entity_poly.type
_entity_poly.pdbx_seq_one_letter_code
_entity_poly.pdbx_strand_id
1 'polypeptide(L)'
;MRRRFTDEGLRQMGNFLRACREAKGLSVHKLSEHTKEYEARFYEGLGEPLPKVLGVSIAAISRIENGNLNKPAPDILWILLDVLKPEHPTENRILTLEDLLLIGTEAWNPNIGD
;
A
#
# COMPACT_ATOMS: atom_id res chain seq x y z
N MET A 1 14.89 10.63 -16.32
CA MET A 1 13.76 11.54 -16.01
C MET A 1 13.40 11.33 -14.54
N ARG A 2 13.48 12.36 -13.67
CA ARG A 2 13.08 12.21 -12.26
C ARG A 2 11.56 12.32 -12.18
N ARG A 3 10.85 11.20 -12.04
CA ARG A 3 9.41 11.17 -11.80
C ARG A 3 9.13 11.72 -10.39
N ARG A 4 8.21 12.66 -10.27
CA ARG A 4 7.78 13.24 -8.99
C ARG A 4 6.36 12.78 -8.71
N PHE A 5 6.04 12.59 -7.44
CA PHE A 5 4.66 12.40 -7.03
C PHE A 5 3.84 13.64 -7.37
N THR A 6 2.61 13.42 -7.78
CA THR A 6 1.61 14.47 -8.04
C THR A 6 0.44 14.29 -7.09
N ASP A 7 -0.28 15.38 -6.77
CA ASP A 7 -1.43 15.31 -5.87
C ASP A 7 -2.54 14.41 -6.42
N GLU A 8 -2.70 14.37 -7.75
CA GLU A 8 -3.65 13.50 -8.42
C GLU A 8 -3.17 12.04 -8.44
N GLY A 9 -1.90 11.77 -8.75
CA GLY A 9 -1.32 10.42 -8.67
C GLY A 9 -1.39 9.83 -7.26
N LEU A 10 -1.13 10.64 -6.23
CA LEU A 10 -1.28 10.23 -4.83
C LEU A 10 -2.73 9.93 -4.45
N ARG A 11 -3.70 10.71 -4.95
CA ARG A 11 -5.14 10.41 -4.79
C ARG A 11 -5.52 9.11 -5.49
N GLN A 12 -5.04 8.88 -6.71
CA GLN A 12 -5.30 7.64 -7.45
C GLN A 12 -4.73 6.42 -6.74
N MET A 13 -3.48 6.51 -6.27
CA MET A 13 -2.83 5.46 -5.48
C MET A 13 -3.61 5.17 -4.19
N GLY A 14 -4.05 6.21 -3.48
CA GLY A 14 -4.87 6.10 -2.27
C GLY A 14 -6.23 5.43 -2.53
N ASN A 15 -6.94 5.87 -3.56
CA ASN A 15 -8.24 5.31 -3.97
C ASN A 15 -8.09 3.84 -4.38
N PHE A 16 -7.01 3.50 -5.07
CA PHE A 16 -6.73 2.12 -5.47
C PHE A 16 -6.51 1.21 -4.24
N LEU A 17 -5.67 1.63 -3.29
CA LEU A 17 -5.45 0.89 -2.04
C LEU A 17 -6.75 0.74 -1.23
N ARG A 18 -7.57 1.79 -1.18
CA ARG A 18 -8.90 1.76 -0.55
C ARG A 18 -9.79 0.70 -1.21
N ALA A 19 -9.89 0.69 -2.53
CA ALA A 19 -10.68 -0.29 -3.26
C ALA A 19 -10.22 -1.73 -2.98
N CYS A 20 -8.91 -1.96 -2.90
CA CYS A 20 -8.35 -3.27 -2.56
C CYS A 20 -8.71 -3.69 -1.12
N ARG A 21 -8.65 -2.77 -0.16
CA ARG A 21 -9.10 -3.02 1.22
C ARG A 21 -10.60 -3.39 1.25
N GLU A 22 -11.43 -2.64 0.55
CA GLU A 22 -12.88 -2.82 0.52
C GLU A 22 -13.28 -4.12 -0.18
N ALA A 23 -12.60 -4.50 -1.26
CA ALA A 23 -12.80 -5.78 -1.95
C ALA A 23 -12.52 -6.99 -1.04
N LYS A 24 -11.61 -6.85 -0.06
CA LYS A 24 -11.38 -7.87 0.99
C LYS A 24 -12.38 -7.81 2.15
N GLY A 25 -13.33 -6.88 2.13
CA GLY A 25 -14.28 -6.67 3.23
C GLY A 25 -13.63 -6.13 4.51
N LEU A 26 -12.46 -5.50 4.41
CA LEU A 26 -11.73 -5.00 5.58
C LEU A 26 -12.13 -3.55 5.89
N SER A 27 -12.40 -3.25 7.16
CA SER A 27 -12.40 -1.87 7.64
C SER A 27 -10.96 -1.36 7.79
N VAL A 28 -10.77 -0.03 7.89
CA VAL A 28 -9.45 0.55 8.16
C VAL A 28 -8.87 0.03 9.49
N HIS A 29 -9.72 -0.19 10.50
CA HIS A 29 -9.31 -0.78 11.77
C HIS A 29 -8.80 -2.20 11.59
N LYS A 30 -9.54 -3.03 10.85
CA LYS A 30 -9.13 -4.41 10.57
C LYS A 30 -7.86 -4.46 9.74
N LEU A 31 -7.69 -3.59 8.75
CA LEU A 31 -6.43 -3.50 8.02
C LEU A 31 -5.26 -3.17 8.97
N SER A 32 -5.42 -2.21 9.88
CA SER A 32 -4.37 -1.90 10.88
C SER A 32 -4.03 -3.11 11.76
N GLU A 33 -5.01 -3.89 12.21
CA GLU A 33 -4.76 -5.14 12.95
C GLU A 33 -3.98 -6.15 12.10
N HIS A 34 -4.39 -6.39 10.86
CA HIS A 34 -3.69 -7.32 9.97
C HIS A 34 -2.24 -6.90 9.67
N THR A 35 -1.96 -5.60 9.56
CA THR A 35 -0.58 -5.11 9.37
C THR A 35 0.29 -5.37 10.61
N LYS A 36 -0.26 -5.28 11.82
CA LYS A 36 0.44 -5.63 13.06
C LYS A 36 0.79 -7.11 13.11
N GLU A 37 -0.18 -7.96 12.79
CA GLU A 37 0.01 -9.41 12.75
C GLU A 37 1.00 -9.85 11.67
N TYR A 38 1.03 -9.15 10.53
CA TYR A 38 2.01 -9.38 9.49
C TYR A 38 3.43 -9.09 9.98
N GLU A 39 3.67 -7.88 10.51
CA GLU A 39 5.01 -7.51 10.98
C GLU A 39 5.44 -8.35 12.18
N ALA A 40 4.54 -8.66 13.12
CA ALA A 40 4.87 -9.55 14.24
C ALA A 40 5.42 -10.89 13.74
N ARG A 41 4.74 -11.52 12.77
CA ARG A 41 5.19 -12.79 12.16
C ARG A 41 6.50 -12.63 11.40
N PHE A 42 6.72 -11.49 10.75
CA PHE A 42 7.98 -11.20 10.06
C PHE A 42 9.15 -11.18 11.05
N TYR A 43 9.06 -10.44 12.14
CA TYR A 43 10.11 -10.36 13.16
C TYR A 43 10.31 -11.68 13.91
N GLU A 44 9.22 -12.38 14.26
CA GLU A 44 9.28 -13.72 14.85
C GLU A 44 10.00 -14.71 13.93
N GLY A 45 9.74 -14.66 12.62
CA GLY A 45 10.40 -15.49 11.62
C GLY A 45 11.89 -15.20 11.46
N LEU A 46 12.33 -13.96 11.73
CA LEU A 46 13.74 -13.58 11.78
C LEU A 46 14.42 -13.95 13.11
N GLY A 47 13.67 -14.37 14.13
CA GLY A 47 14.18 -14.56 15.48
C GLY A 47 14.58 -13.26 16.17
N GLU A 48 14.05 -12.13 15.70
CA GLU A 48 14.34 -10.80 16.21
C GLU A 48 13.32 -10.37 17.28
N PRO A 49 13.71 -9.50 18.23
CA PRO A 49 12.77 -8.95 19.19
C PRO A 49 11.72 -8.06 18.49
N LEU A 50 10.46 -8.19 18.90
CA LEU A 50 9.38 -7.36 18.38
C LEU A 50 9.62 -5.86 18.66
N PRO A 51 9.53 -4.99 17.64
CA PRO A 51 9.56 -3.55 17.84
C PRO A 51 8.45 -3.06 18.77
N LYS A 52 8.68 -1.90 19.41
CA LYS A 52 7.67 -1.26 20.29
C LYS A 52 6.42 -0.80 19.53
N VAL A 53 6.56 -0.52 18.24
CA VAL A 53 5.46 -0.09 17.36
C VAL A 53 5.45 -1.05 16.19
N LEU A 54 4.31 -1.73 16.02
CA LEU A 54 4.02 -2.65 14.92
C LEU A 54 2.83 -2.14 14.14
N GLY A 55 2.79 -2.52 12.87
CA GLY A 55 1.72 -2.26 11.94
C GLY A 55 1.65 -0.80 11.49
N VAL A 56 0.74 -0.58 10.56
CA VAL A 56 0.39 0.74 10.07
C VAL A 56 -0.79 1.27 10.88
N SER A 57 -0.63 2.45 11.49
CA SER A 57 -1.71 3.07 12.27
C SER A 57 -2.93 3.42 11.39
N ILE A 58 -4.13 3.38 11.98
CA ILE A 58 -5.39 3.79 11.32
C ILE A 58 -5.26 5.19 10.69
N ALA A 59 -4.66 6.15 11.40
CA ALA A 59 -4.47 7.50 10.91
C ALA A 59 -3.50 7.57 9.71
N ALA A 60 -2.47 6.70 9.67
CA ALA A 60 -1.60 6.59 8.52
C ALA A 60 -2.34 5.97 7.32
N ILE A 61 -3.06 4.86 7.52
CA ILE A 61 -3.87 4.22 6.47
C ILE A 61 -4.86 5.23 5.88
N SER A 62 -5.63 5.92 6.71
CA SER A 62 -6.61 6.92 6.25
C SER A 62 -5.96 8.08 5.49
N ARG A 63 -4.77 8.55 5.89
CA ARG A 63 -4.05 9.59 5.12
C ARG A 63 -3.63 9.07 3.75
N ILE A 64 -3.11 7.84 3.69
CA ILE A 64 -2.70 7.20 2.44
C ILE A 64 -3.90 7.03 1.51
N GLU A 65 -4.99 6.45 2.00
CA GLU A 65 -6.20 6.21 1.20
C GLU A 65 -6.85 7.49 0.68
N ASN A 66 -6.68 8.61 1.37
CA ASN A 66 -7.17 9.92 0.91
C ASN A 66 -6.19 10.65 -0.01
N GLY A 67 -4.99 10.11 -0.27
CA GLY A 67 -3.93 10.79 -1.00
C GLY A 67 -3.30 11.97 -0.24
N ASN A 68 -3.58 12.10 1.07
CA ASN A 68 -3.12 13.20 1.92
C ASN A 68 -1.71 12.94 2.45
N LEU A 69 -0.74 12.82 1.54
CA LEU A 69 0.67 12.56 1.85
C LEU A 69 1.56 13.54 1.09
N ASN A 70 2.63 14.04 1.72
CA ASN A 70 3.68 14.76 0.98
C ASN A 70 4.60 13.80 0.23
N LYS A 71 4.83 12.62 0.80
CA LYS A 71 5.62 11.53 0.21
C LYS A 71 5.22 10.21 0.88
N PRO A 72 4.97 9.12 0.12
CA PRO A 72 4.74 7.80 0.70
C PRO A 72 6.02 7.24 1.33
N ALA A 73 5.90 6.65 2.51
CA ALA A 73 6.98 5.90 3.14
C ALA A 73 7.02 4.49 2.52
N PRO A 74 8.11 4.08 1.84
CA PRO A 74 8.14 2.81 1.09
C PRO A 74 7.90 1.56 1.94
N ASP A 75 8.37 1.56 3.17
CA ASP A 75 8.14 0.55 4.21
C ASP A 75 6.64 0.35 4.49
N ILE A 76 5.91 1.45 4.69
CA ILE A 76 4.46 1.39 4.91
C ILE A 76 3.74 0.84 3.67
N LEU A 77 4.15 1.28 2.47
CA LEU A 77 3.56 0.77 1.23
C LEU A 77 3.82 -0.73 1.04
N TRP A 78 5.01 -1.21 1.39
CA TRP A 78 5.36 -2.63 1.39
C TRP A 78 4.44 -3.45 2.29
N ILE A 79 4.28 -3.03 3.54
CA ILE A 79 3.40 -3.71 4.49
C ILE A 79 1.96 -3.77 3.97
N LEU A 80 1.47 -2.66 3.40
CA LEU A 80 0.13 -2.62 2.82
C LEU A 80 0.00 -3.55 1.61
N LEU A 81 1.02 -3.62 0.75
CA LEU A 81 1.06 -4.55 -0.39
C LEU A 81 1.04 -6.00 0.04
N ASP A 82 1.82 -6.38 1.06
CA ASP A 82 1.87 -7.76 1.53
C ASP A 82 0.58 -8.23 2.18
N VAL A 83 -0.13 -7.32 2.87
CA VAL A 83 -1.42 -7.61 3.50
C VAL A 83 -2.57 -7.56 2.50
N LEU A 84 -2.61 -6.53 1.64
CA LEU A 84 -3.69 -6.34 0.67
C LEU A 84 -3.52 -7.18 -0.60
N LYS A 85 -2.29 -7.59 -0.95
CA LYS A 85 -1.97 -8.33 -2.17
C LYS A 85 -2.80 -7.84 -3.37
N PRO A 86 -2.74 -6.55 -3.72
CA PRO A 86 -3.60 -6.00 -4.75
C PRO A 86 -3.23 -6.59 -6.10
N GLU A 87 -4.23 -6.98 -6.89
CA GLU A 87 -4.06 -7.57 -8.21
C GLU A 87 -4.06 -6.50 -9.31
N HIS A 88 -3.21 -6.67 -10.33
CA HIS A 88 -3.24 -5.87 -11.54
C HIS A 88 -4.59 -6.11 -12.24
N PRO A 89 -5.33 -5.07 -12.63
CA PRO A 89 -6.69 -5.19 -13.13
C PRO A 89 -6.81 -6.04 -14.41
N THR A 90 -5.73 -6.13 -15.19
CA THR A 90 -5.70 -6.80 -16.50
C THR A 90 -4.66 -7.92 -16.64
N GLU A 91 -3.64 -7.96 -15.77
CA GLU A 91 -2.46 -8.83 -15.98
C GLU A 91 -2.44 -10.06 -15.07
N ASN A 92 -3.48 -10.27 -14.25
CA ASN A 92 -3.61 -11.40 -13.31
C ASN A 92 -2.33 -11.65 -12.47
N ARG A 93 -1.71 -10.57 -12.00
CA ARG A 93 -0.51 -10.59 -11.16
C ARG A 93 -0.69 -9.70 -9.95
N ILE A 94 0.04 -9.95 -8.87
CA ILE A 94 0.09 -9.04 -7.73
C ILE A 94 0.90 -7.79 -8.12
N LEU A 95 0.43 -6.62 -7.72
CA LEU A 95 1.16 -5.37 -7.90
C LEU A 95 2.36 -5.31 -6.96
N THR A 96 3.44 -4.77 -7.48
CA THR A 96 4.68 -4.50 -6.77
C THR A 96 4.68 -3.09 -6.19
N LEU A 97 5.70 -2.78 -5.36
CA LEU A 97 5.93 -1.41 -4.93
C LEU A 97 6.15 -0.48 -6.12
N GLU A 98 6.89 -0.93 -7.15
CA GLU A 98 7.16 -0.12 -8.33
C GLU A 98 5.86 0.27 -9.04
N ASP A 99 4.95 -0.68 -9.25
CA ASP A 99 3.64 -0.39 -9.84
C ASP A 99 2.93 0.71 -9.05
N LEU A 100 2.89 0.59 -7.72
CA LEU A 100 2.24 1.55 -6.84
C LEU A 100 2.87 2.96 -6.92
N LEU A 101 4.20 3.02 -7.04
CA LEU A 101 4.93 4.27 -7.26
C LEU A 101 4.65 4.87 -8.64
N LEU A 102 4.43 4.04 -9.66
CA LEU A 102 4.01 4.51 -10.99
C LEU A 102 2.63 5.17 -10.93
N ILE A 103 1.68 4.60 -10.17
CA ILE A 103 0.37 5.23 -9.91
C ILE A 103 0.58 6.62 -9.29
N GLY A 104 1.36 6.67 -8.21
CA GLY A 104 1.62 7.89 -7.47
C GLY A 104 2.30 9.00 -8.30
N THR A 105 2.97 8.64 -9.38
CA THR A 105 3.68 9.56 -10.27
C THR A 105 2.96 9.81 -11.61
N GLU A 106 1.70 9.37 -11.74
CA GLU A 106 0.89 9.44 -12.97
C GLU A 106 1.52 8.76 -14.19
N ALA A 107 2.48 7.87 -13.95
CA ALA A 107 3.12 7.08 -14.99
C ALA A 107 2.40 5.76 -15.26
N TRP A 108 1.35 5.44 -14.50
CA TRP A 108 0.58 4.22 -14.68
C TRP A 108 -0.50 4.39 -15.75
N ASN A 109 -0.42 3.56 -16.80
CA ASN A 109 -1.49 3.41 -17.78
C ASN A 109 -1.91 1.93 -17.82
N PRO A 110 -3.08 1.55 -17.28
CA PRO A 110 -3.52 0.15 -17.23
C PRO A 110 -3.85 -0.43 -18.62
N ASN A 111 -3.81 0.38 -19.68
CA ASN A 111 -4.12 -0.01 -21.05
C ASN A 111 -2.89 -0.13 -21.97
N ILE A 112 -1.66 0.02 -21.44
CA ILE A 112 -0.44 -0.27 -22.21
C ILE A 112 0.02 -1.66 -21.80
N GLY A 113 -0.60 -2.68 -22.39
CA GLY A 113 0.10 -3.94 -22.64
C GLY A 113 0.88 -3.75 -23.94
N ASP A 114 2.19 -4.00 -23.90
CA ASP A 114 2.99 -4.17 -25.13
C ASP A 114 2.47 -5.35 -25.96
#